data_AF-A0A5C8PIV7-F1
#
_entry.id   AF-A0A5C8PIV7-F1
#
_cell.length_a   1.000
_cell.length_b   1.000
_cell.length_c   1.000
_cell.angle_alpha   90.00
_cell.angle_beta   90.00
_cell.angle_gamma   90.00
#
_symmetry.space_group_name_H-M   'P 1'
#
loop_
_entity.id
_entity.type
_entity.pdbx_description
1 polymer ?
#
loop_
_entity_poly.entity_id
_entity_poly.type
_entity_poly.pdbx_seq_one_letter_code
_entity_poly.pdbx_strand_id
1 'polypeptide(L)' 'MFVIIKGPLDAHYKLTSREKMGKSFETNEDAREFLVTHLKRSFAKHDYDADTDIWWGRNTGDAHATGFHIENV' A
#
# COMPACT_ATOMS: atom_id res chain seq x y z
N MET A 1 10.02 8.61 11.38
CA MET A 1 9.95 7.12 11.38
C MET A 1 8.93 6.73 10.31
N PHE A 2 9.12 5.68 9.52
CA PHE A 2 8.22 5.36 8.41
C PHE A 2 7.23 4.26 8.78
N VAL A 3 5.98 4.41 8.36
CA VAL A 3 4.90 3.44 8.56
C VAL A 3 4.14 3.23 7.26
N ILE A 4 3.53 2.07 7.09
CA ILE A 4 2.67 1.81 5.92
C ILE A 4 1.22 1.92 6.35
N ILE A 5 0.48 2.78 5.69
CA ILE A 5 -0.97 2.89 5.79
C ILE A 5 -1.60 2.11 4.64
N LYS A 6 -2.65 1.35 4.92
CA LYS A 6 -3.39 0.58 3.92
C LYS A 6 -4.90 0.77 4.06
N GLY A 7 -5.65 0.43 3.02
CA GLY A 7 -7.11 0.44 3.02
C GLY A 7 -7.70 0.24 1.62
N PRO A 8 -9.04 0.17 1.48
CA PRO A 8 -9.68 0.05 0.17
C PRO A 8 -9.55 1.36 -0.62
N LEU A 9 -9.33 1.25 -1.92
CA LEU A 9 -9.31 2.39 -2.84
C LEU A 9 -10.69 2.72 -3.40
N ASP A 10 -10.98 4.02 -3.54
CA ASP A 10 -12.12 4.53 -4.31
C ASP A 10 -11.80 4.61 -5.81
N ALA A 11 -12.74 5.14 -6.60
CA ALA A 11 -12.57 5.33 -8.04
C ALA A 11 -11.50 6.37 -8.43
N HIS A 12 -11.00 7.16 -7.47
CA HIS A 12 -9.97 8.18 -7.67
C HIS A 12 -8.61 7.77 -7.07
N TYR A 13 -8.42 6.47 -6.79
CA TYR A 13 -7.19 5.95 -6.17
C TYR A 13 -6.87 6.58 -4.80
N LYS A 14 -7.90 6.96 -4.04
CA LYS A 14 -7.76 7.44 -2.66
C LYS A 14 -8.18 6.37 -1.67
N LEU A 15 -7.45 6.30 -0.55
CA LEU A 15 -7.79 5.43 0.57
C LEU A 15 -9.10 5.89 1.22
N THR A 16 -10.13 5.03 1.17
CA THR A 16 -11.43 5.26 1.82
C THR A 16 -11.38 5.06 3.32
N SER A 17 -10.46 4.22 3.79
CA SER A 17 -10.10 4.06 5.20
C SER A 17 -8.58 3.95 5.32
N ARG A 18 -8.05 4.36 6.47
CA ARG A 18 -6.62 4.37 6.77
C ARG A 18 -6.35 3.44 7.95
N GLU A 19 -5.71 2.32 7.69
CA GLU A 19 -5.25 1.37 8.70
C GLU A 19 -3.71 1.31 8.69
N LYS A 20 -3.08 1.50 9.85
CA LYS A 20 -1.64 1.36 9.99
C LYS A 20 -1.24 -0.12 10.05
N MET A 21 -0.29 -0.54 9.22
CA MET A 21 0.31 -1.87 9.34
C MET A 21 1.12 -1.98 10.65
N GLY A 22 1.14 -3.17 11.26
CA GLY A 22 1.81 -3.42 12.55
C GLY A 22 3.34 -3.35 12.54
N LYS A 23 3.96 -2.77 11.52
CA LYS A 23 5.42 -2.63 11.36
C LYS A 23 5.79 -1.19 11.05
N SER A 24 6.88 -0.71 11.66
CA SER A 24 7.52 0.57 11.41
C SER A 24 8.95 0.38 10.93
N PHE A 25 9.50 1.40 10.27
CA PHE A 25 10.79 1.36 9.61
C PHE A 25 11.59 2.63 9.90
N GLU A 26 12.91 2.53 9.92
CA GLU A 26 13.79 3.67 10.17
C GLU A 26 13.93 4.55 8.92
N THR A 27 13.95 3.92 7.73
CA THR A 27 14.08 4.62 6.45
C THR A 27 12.87 4.38 5.54
N ASN A 28 12.70 5.26 4.54
CA ASN A 28 11.70 5.09 3.50
C ASN A 28 12.01 3.86 2.62
N GLU A 29 13.29 3.61 2.37
CA GLU A 29 13.77 2.50 1.54
C GLU A 29 13.37 1.16 2.15
N ASP A 30 13.60 0.95 3.45
CA ASP A 30 13.20 -0.27 4.15
C ASP A 30 11.68 -0.50 4.10
N ALA A 31 10.90 0.58 4.25
CA ALA A 31 9.43 0.52 4.15
C ALA A 31 8.99 0.12 2.75
N ARG A 32 9.63 0.68 1.72
CA ARG A 32 9.38 0.38 0.31
C ARG A 32 9.74 -1.06 -0.04
N GLU A 33 10.91 -1.54 0.37
CA GLU A 33 11.34 -2.92 0.11
C GLU A 33 10.38 -3.94 0.73
N PHE A 34 9.97 -3.69 1.97
CA PHE A 34 8.96 -4.50 2.64
C PHE A 34 7.63 -4.48 1.89
N LEU A 35 7.15 -3.30 1.48
CA LEU A 35 5.89 -3.15 0.77
C LEU A 35 5.90 -3.89 -0.58
N VAL A 36 6.96 -3.71 -1.38
CA VAL A 36 7.12 -4.40 -2.67
C VAL A 36 7.14 -5.92 -2.47
N THR A 37 7.86 -6.40 -1.46
CA THR A 37 7.90 -7.84 -1.13
C THR A 37 6.52 -8.35 -0.71
N HIS A 38 5.79 -7.58 0.10
CA HIS A 38 4.43 -7.91 0.51
C HIS A 38 3.48 -8.00 -0.68
N LEU A 39 3.52 -7.02 -1.59
CA LEU A 39 2.68 -6.97 -2.78
C LEU A 39 2.91 -8.17 -3.70
N LYS A 40 4.17 -8.47 -4.01
CA LYS A 40 4.55 -9.63 -4.84
C LYS A 40 4.11 -10.96 -4.25
N ARG A 41 4.09 -11.07 -2.92
CA ARG A 41 3.71 -12.31 -2.22
C ARG A 41 2.20 -12.47 -2.06
N SER A 42 1.49 -11.38 -1.81
CA SER A 42 0.10 -11.42 -1.33
C SER A 42 -0.94 -11.01 -2.37
N PHE A 43 -0.53 -10.39 -3.49
CA PHE A 43 -1.46 -9.91 -4.52
C PHE A 43 -1.01 -10.33 -5.91
N ALA A 44 -1.91 -11.02 -6.63
CA ALA A 44 -1.66 -11.45 -8.00
C ALA A 44 -1.50 -10.28 -8.99
N LYS A 45 -2.20 -9.17 -8.74
CA LYS A 45 -2.08 -7.92 -9.49
C LYS A 45 -1.69 -6.81 -8.53
N HIS A 46 -0.61 -6.10 -8.81
CA HIS A 46 -0.18 -4.95 -8.02
C HIS A 46 0.58 -3.96 -8.90
N ASP A 47 0.50 -2.68 -8.57
CA ASP A 47 1.19 -1.61 -9.30
C ASP A 47 1.44 -0.40 -8.38
N TYR A 48 2.14 0.60 -8.90
CA TYR A 48 2.44 1.86 -8.23
C TYR A 48 1.98 3.05 -9.06
N ASP A 49 1.17 3.91 -8.46
CA ASP A 49 0.70 5.16 -9.04
C ASP A 49 1.56 6.32 -8.52
N ALA A 50 2.36 6.91 -9.41
CA ALA A 50 3.31 7.96 -9.06
C ALA A 50 2.65 9.35 -8.84
N ASP A 51 1.46 9.59 -9.41
CA ASP A 51 0.75 10.87 -9.24
C ASP A 51 0.13 10.97 -7.85
N THR A 52 -0.29 9.84 -7.31
CA THR A 52 -0.94 9.75 -5.99
C THR A 52 -0.02 9.22 -4.89
N ASP A 53 1.19 8.76 -5.23
CA ASP A 53 2.14 8.09 -4.32
C ASP A 53 1.49 6.89 -3.60
N ILE A 54 0.67 6.13 -4.35
CA ILE A 54 -0.09 4.99 -3.85
C ILE A 54 0.38 3.72 -4.56
N TRP A 55 0.81 2.75 -3.78
CA TRP A 55 0.89 1.37 -4.25
C TRP A 55 -0.47 0.70 -4.09
N TRP A 56 -0.82 -0.22 -4.98
CA TRP A 56 -2.05 -0.97 -4.85
C TRP A 56 -1.88 -2.44 -5.18
N GLY A 57 -2.71 -3.27 -4.59
CA GLY A 57 -2.78 -4.71 -4.81
C GLY A 57 -4.23 -5.18 -4.90
N ARG A 58 -4.49 -6.16 -5.76
CA ARG A 58 -5.82 -6.75 -5.96
C ARG A 58 -5.72 -8.26 -6.17
N ASN A 59 -6.55 -9.03 -5.45
CA ASN A 59 -6.77 -10.44 -5.76
C ASN A 59 -7.94 -10.63 -6.72
N THR A 60 -7.93 -11.77 -7.40
CA THR A 60 -9.03 -12.16 -8.29
C THR A 60 -10.29 -12.38 -7.46
N GLY A 61 -11.35 -11.64 -7.75
CA GLY A 61 -12.63 -11.73 -7.03
C GLY A 61 -12.86 -10.63 -5.99
N ASP A 62 -11.82 -9.86 -5.62
CA ASP A 62 -12.00 -8.71 -4.72
C ASP A 62 -12.81 -7.61 -5.41
N ALA A 63 -13.80 -7.08 -4.70
CA ALA A 63 -14.62 -5.96 -5.18
C ALA A 63 -13.80 -4.67 -5.37
N HIS A 64 -12.83 -4.43 -4.48
CA HIS A 64 -11.98 -3.24 -4.45
C HIS A 64 -10.50 -3.60 -4.41
N ALA A 65 -9.65 -2.74 -4.97
CA ALA A 65 -8.21 -2.85 -4.76
C ALA A 65 -7.84 -2.34 -3.35
N THR A 66 -6.83 -2.94 -2.75
CA THR A 66 -6.23 -2.45 -1.50
C THR A 66 -5.08 -1.51 -1.87
N GLY A 67 -5.13 -0.27 -1.39
CA GLY A 67 -4.07 0.71 -1.50
C GLY A 67 -3.12 0.65 -0.30
N PHE A 68 -1.90 1.12 -0.52
CA PHE A 68 -0.81 1.20 0.43
C PHE A 68 -0.04 2.49 0.20
N HIS A 69 0.27 3.22 1.27
CA HIS A 69 1.01 4.48 1.24
C HIS A 69 2.02 4.50 2.39
N ILE A 70 3.22 5.04 2.14
CA ILE A 70 4.28 5.15 3.14
C ILE A 70 4.23 6.54 3.75
N GLU A 71 3.95 6.63 5.04
CA GLU A 71 3.85 7.89 5.77
C GLU A 71 5.05 8.05 6.72
N ASN A 72 5.59 9.27 6.82
CA ASN A 72 6.58 9.62 7.83
C ASN A 72 5.87 10.18 9.07
N VAL A 73 6.09 9.54 10.22
CA VAL A 73 5.54 9.87 11.55
C VAL A 73 6.61 10.34 12.52
#